data_AF-A0AA42ZQD9-F1
#
_entry.id   AF-A0AA42ZQD9-F1
#
_cell.length_a   1.000
_cell.length_b   1.000
_cell.length_c   1.000
_cell.angle_alpha   90.00
_cell.angle_beta   90.00
_cell.angle_gamma   90.00
#
_symmetry.space_group_name_H-M   'P 1'
#
loop_
_entity.id
_entity.type
_entity.pdbx_description
1 polymer ?
#
loop_
_entity_poly.entity_id
_entity_poly.type
_entity_poly.pdbx_seq_one_letter_code
_entity_poly.pdbx_strand_id
1 'polypeptide(L)'
;MTDPEERALKRLIGRGGPADYELDLTGVDAEHARLAIERMLERQRFRDEARSVVIRLDPAGPDSGETLFQPVGRQLLAAMKQGLVARCSPIPPEAGAGFYVDLPGREQEGDI
;
A
#
# COMPACT_ATOMS: atom_id res chain seq x y z
N MET A 1 -0.81 22.49 -7.68
CA MET A 1 -1.72 21.99 -6.62
C MET A 1 -2.80 21.19 -7.32
N THR A 2 -2.75 19.86 -7.28
CA THR A 2 -3.81 19.04 -7.89
C THR A 2 -4.99 19.01 -6.93
N ASP A 3 -6.16 19.31 -7.46
CA ASP A 3 -7.41 19.40 -6.72
C ASP A 3 -7.74 18.09 -5.97
N PRO A 4 -8.21 18.15 -4.71
CA PRO A 4 -8.52 16.96 -3.91
C PRO A 4 -9.64 16.09 -4.50
N GLU A 5 -10.64 16.69 -5.16
CA GLU A 5 -11.69 15.98 -5.89
C GLU A 5 -11.13 15.28 -7.13
N GLU A 6 -10.23 15.94 -7.87
CA GLU A 6 -9.57 15.34 -9.04
C GLU A 6 -8.69 14.13 -8.63
N ARG A 7 -8.05 14.17 -7.46
CA ARG A 7 -7.33 13.02 -6.87
C ARG A 7 -8.27 11.92 -6.42
N ALA A 8 -9.42 12.24 -5.83
CA ALA A 8 -10.42 11.26 -5.44
C ALA A 8 -11.01 10.57 -6.69
N LEU A 9 -11.27 11.34 -7.74
CA LEU A 9 -11.77 10.87 -9.02
C LEU A 9 -10.72 10.00 -9.74
N LYS A 10 -9.44 10.38 -9.74
CA LYS A 10 -8.35 9.52 -10.26
C LYS A 10 -8.19 8.22 -9.48
N ARG A 11 -8.41 8.24 -8.16
CA ARG A 11 -8.42 7.02 -7.32
C ARG A 11 -9.64 6.13 -7.57
N LEU A 12 -10.78 6.73 -7.89
CA LEU A 12 -12.03 6.00 -8.19
C LEU A 12 -12.04 5.42 -9.61
N ILE A 13 -11.57 6.19 -10.60
CA ILE A 13 -11.51 5.79 -12.01
C ILE A 13 -10.26 4.94 -12.30
N GLY A 14 -9.17 5.20 -11.59
CA GLY A 14 -7.89 4.52 -11.74
C GLY A 14 -7.77 3.33 -10.79
N ARG A 15 -8.26 2.17 -11.21
CA ARG A 15 -7.60 0.88 -10.88
C ARG A 15 -6.18 0.76 -11.49
N GLY A 16 -5.58 1.88 -11.94
CA GLY A 16 -4.31 1.94 -12.66
C GLY A 16 -3.71 3.36 -12.79
N GLY A 17 -3.98 4.28 -11.84
CA GLY A 17 -3.21 5.53 -11.74
C GLY A 17 -1.86 5.28 -11.04
N PRO A 18 -0.82 6.10 -11.28
CA PRO A 18 0.43 5.97 -10.53
C PRO A 18 0.14 6.27 -9.05
N ALA A 19 0.49 5.33 -8.17
CA ALA A 19 0.46 5.59 -6.74
C ALA A 19 1.44 6.72 -6.39
N ASP A 20 1.17 7.41 -5.27
CA ASP A 20 2.04 8.49 -4.81
C ASP A 20 3.46 7.98 -4.51
N TYR A 21 3.59 6.71 -4.10
CA TYR A 21 4.85 6.04 -3.81
C TYR A 21 4.84 4.57 -4.22
N GLU A 22 6.04 4.04 -4.47
CA GLU A 22 6.27 2.60 -4.63
C GLU A 22 7.15 2.09 -3.48
N LEU A 23 6.77 0.95 -2.89
CA LEU A 23 7.56 0.18 -1.94
C LEU A 23 7.94 -1.14 -2.63
N ASP A 24 9.17 -1.22 -3.12
CA ASP A 24 9.69 -2.42 -3.76
C ASP A 24 10.27 -3.39 -2.71
N LEU A 25 9.69 -4.59 -2.65
CA LEU A 25 10.12 -5.68 -1.77
C LEU A 25 10.54 -6.92 -2.58
N THR A 26 10.82 -6.77 -3.87
CA THR A 26 11.38 -7.85 -4.68
C THR A 26 12.78 -8.24 -4.18
N GLY A 27 13.05 -9.55 -4.12
CA GLY A 27 14.30 -10.10 -3.59
C GLY A 27 14.50 -9.91 -2.08
N VAL A 28 13.50 -9.39 -1.36
CA VAL A 28 13.56 -9.16 0.09
C VAL A 28 13.02 -10.39 0.82
N ASP A 29 13.63 -10.76 1.95
CA ASP A 29 13.08 -11.83 2.79
C ASP A 29 11.86 -11.38 3.61
N ALA A 30 11.14 -12.35 4.20
CA ALA A 30 9.90 -12.09 4.90
C ALA A 30 10.04 -11.12 6.09
N GLU A 31 11.18 -11.14 6.80
CA GLU A 31 11.35 -10.31 7.98
C GLU A 31 11.67 -8.86 7.60
N HIS A 32 12.55 -8.67 6.62
CA HIS A 32 12.84 -7.34 6.10
C HIS A 32 11.61 -6.72 5.41
N ALA A 33 10.80 -7.51 4.71
CA ALA A 33 9.53 -7.07 4.14
C ALA A 33 8.55 -6.62 5.24
N ARG A 34 8.42 -7.40 6.33
CA ARG A 34 7.57 -7.05 7.48
C ARG A 34 7.98 -5.71 8.10
N LEU A 35 9.27 -5.54 8.37
CA LEU A 35 9.82 -4.32 8.97
C LEU A 35 9.68 -3.10 8.05
N ALA A 36 9.83 -3.28 6.73
CA ALA A 36 9.62 -2.21 5.76
C ALA A 36 8.18 -1.70 5.78
N ILE A 37 7.20 -2.61 5.83
CA ILE A 37 5.77 -2.27 5.94
C ILE A 37 5.48 -1.58 7.28
N GLU A 38 6.00 -2.07 8.39
CA GLU A 38 5.83 -1.42 9.71
C GLU A 38 6.35 0.01 9.71
N ARG A 39 7.57 0.23 9.21
CA ARG A 39 8.15 1.58 9.11
C ARG A 39 7.35 2.49 8.19
N MET A 40 6.81 1.96 7.09
CA MET A 40 5.92 2.71 6.20
C MET A 40 4.67 3.18 6.95
N LEU A 41 4.00 2.27 7.65
CA LEU A 41 2.79 2.56 8.43
C LEU A 41 3.08 3.54 9.57
N GLU A 42 4.16 3.34 10.32
CA GLU A 42 4.59 4.24 11.39
C GLU A 42 4.80 5.66 10.89
N ARG A 43 5.51 5.84 9.77
CA ARG A 43 5.73 7.15 9.16
C ARG A 43 4.42 7.81 8.75
N GLN A 44 3.46 7.03 8.23
CA GLN A 44 2.17 7.56 7.83
C GLN A 44 1.37 8.10 9.02
N ARG A 45 1.43 7.48 10.19
CA ARG A 45 0.68 7.90 11.39
C ARG A 45 0.94 9.34 11.83
N PHE A 46 2.04 9.94 11.38
CA PHE A 46 2.43 11.31 11.69
C PHE A 46 2.18 12.29 10.54
N ARG A 47 1.57 11.83 9.43
CA ARG A 47 1.29 12.66 8.26
C ARG A 47 -0.16 13.11 8.25
N ASP A 48 -0.38 14.36 7.88
CA ASP A 48 -1.72 14.92 7.70
C ASP A 48 -2.34 14.50 6.36
N GLU A 49 -1.50 14.23 5.35
CA GLU A 49 -1.96 13.85 4.02
C GLU A 49 -2.10 12.33 3.85
N ALA A 50 -3.25 11.91 3.32
CA ALA A 50 -3.45 10.55 2.82
C ALA A 50 -2.56 10.26 1.60
N ARG A 51 -2.14 9.00 1.44
CA ARG A 51 -1.23 8.58 0.37
C ARG A 51 -1.65 7.24 -0.20
N SER A 52 -1.41 7.06 -1.48
CA SER A 52 -1.48 5.76 -2.16
C SER A 52 -0.07 5.18 -2.30
N VAL A 53 0.05 3.87 -2.10
CA VAL A 53 1.30 3.13 -2.22
C VAL A 53 1.06 1.88 -3.08
N VAL A 54 1.97 1.62 -4.03
CA VAL A 54 2.11 0.30 -4.66
C VAL A 54 3.20 -0.46 -3.92
N ILE A 55 2.87 -1.64 -3.40
CA ILE A 55 3.85 -2.58 -2.86
C ILE A 55 4.15 -3.62 -3.92
N ARG A 56 5.42 -3.76 -4.34
CA ARG A 56 5.87 -4.77 -5.33
C ARG A 56 6.45 -5.98 -4.62
N LEU A 57 6.14 -7.17 -5.12
CA LEU A 57 6.60 -8.45 -4.59
C LEU A 57 7.14 -9.32 -5.74
N ASP A 58 7.97 -10.30 -5.38
CA ASP A 58 8.33 -11.34 -6.34
C ASP A 58 7.08 -12.14 -6.75
N PRO A 59 6.88 -12.36 -8.07
CA PRO A 59 5.80 -13.20 -8.55
C PRO A 59 6.04 -14.65 -8.11
N ALA A 60 4.95 -15.38 -7.90
CA ALA A 60 5.05 -16.82 -7.74
C ALA A 60 5.51 -17.44 -9.07
N GLY A 61 6.65 -18.12 -9.04
CA GLY A 61 7.24 -18.84 -10.17
C GLY A 61 7.66 -20.25 -9.76
N PRO A 62 7.94 -21.13 -10.75
CA PRO A 62 8.34 -22.51 -10.49
C PRO A 62 9.65 -22.63 -9.70
N ASP A 63 10.53 -21.62 -9.81
CA ASP A 63 11.83 -21.57 -9.13
C ASP A 63 11.85 -20.59 -7.94
N SER A 64 10.79 -19.78 -7.75
CA SER A 64 10.65 -18.94 -6.56
C SER A 64 10.07 -19.80 -5.45
N GLY A 65 10.63 -19.76 -4.24
CA GLY A 65 10.06 -20.44 -3.09
C GLY A 65 8.68 -19.90 -2.67
N GLU A 66 8.43 -19.87 -1.35
CA GLU A 66 7.19 -19.28 -0.83
C GLU A 66 7.13 -17.78 -1.16
N THR A 67 6.05 -17.35 -1.82
CA THR A 67 5.82 -15.94 -2.14
C THR A 67 5.46 -15.14 -0.89
N LEU A 68 5.97 -13.91 -0.81
CA LEU A 68 5.58 -12.96 0.24
C LEU A 68 4.14 -12.45 0.13
N PHE A 69 3.41 -12.82 -0.93
CA PHE A 69 2.05 -12.37 -1.14
C PHE A 69 1.11 -12.66 0.05
N GLN A 70 1.16 -13.89 0.61
CA GLN A 70 0.33 -14.24 1.75
C GLN A 70 0.77 -13.57 3.06
N PRO A 71 2.06 -13.61 3.45
CA PRO A 71 2.55 -12.90 4.63
C PRO A 71 2.22 -11.39 4.62
N VAL A 72 2.52 -10.71 3.51
CA VAL A 72 2.27 -9.28 3.34
C VAL A 72 0.77 -8.99 3.34
N GLY A 73 -0.03 -9.79 2.63
CA GLY A 73 -1.48 -9.64 2.61
C GLY A 73 -2.10 -9.75 4.02
N ARG A 74 -1.64 -10.70 4.85
CA ARG A 74 -2.11 -10.84 6.24
C ARG A 74 -1.74 -9.64 7.10
N GLN A 75 -0.52 -9.12 6.95
CA GLN A 75 -0.07 -7.92 7.67
C GLN A 75 -0.90 -6.69 7.29
N LEU A 76 -1.16 -6.48 6.01
CA LEU A 76 -2.00 -5.37 5.53
C LEU A 76 -3.44 -5.49 6.03
N LEU A 77 -4.02 -6.68 6.03
CA LEU A 77 -5.35 -6.92 6.58
C LEU A 77 -5.41 -6.63 8.09
N ALA A 78 -4.36 -6.95 8.85
CA ALA A 78 -4.27 -6.60 10.26
C ALA A 78 -4.18 -5.06 10.44
N ALA A 79 -3.39 -4.37 9.62
CA ALA A 79 -3.29 -2.92 9.64
C ALA A 79 -4.61 -2.24 9.24
N MET A 80 -5.38 -2.82 8.33
CA MET A 80 -6.74 -2.35 8.00
C MET A 80 -7.67 -2.40 9.21
N LYS A 81 -7.64 -3.51 9.97
CA LYS A 81 -8.45 -3.64 11.20
C LYS A 81 -8.07 -2.63 12.27
N GLN A 82 -6.85 -2.12 12.24
CA GLN A 82 -6.34 -1.09 13.16
C GLN A 82 -6.54 0.35 12.62
N GLY A 83 -7.13 0.52 11.43
CA GLY A 83 -7.30 1.83 10.80
C GLY A 83 -6.00 2.45 10.27
N LEU A 84 -4.90 1.70 10.21
CA LEU A 84 -3.61 2.17 9.68
C LEU A 84 -3.55 2.09 8.14
N VAL A 85 -4.41 1.28 7.55
CA VAL A 85 -4.62 1.15 6.11
C VAL A 85 -6.11 1.38 5.84
N ALA A 86 -6.44 2.32 4.96
CA ALA A 86 -7.81 2.61 4.60
C ALA A 86 -8.37 1.56 3.63
N ARG A 87 -7.57 1.18 2.62
CA ARG A 87 -7.92 0.14 1.63
C ARG A 87 -6.68 -0.61 1.18
N CYS A 88 -6.85 -1.88 0.82
CA CYS A 88 -5.83 -2.66 0.14
C CYS A 88 -6.47 -3.57 -0.91
N SER A 89 -5.81 -3.74 -2.05
CA SER A 89 -6.21 -4.69 -3.09
C SER A 89 -4.99 -5.23 -3.83
N PRO A 90 -4.98 -6.49 -4.27
CA PRO A 90 -3.94 -6.99 -5.16
C PRO A 90 -3.79 -6.14 -6.41
N ILE A 91 -2.57 -6.00 -6.94
CA ILE A 91 -2.38 -5.43 -8.28
C ILE A 91 -2.80 -6.46 -9.34
N PRO A 92 -3.28 -6.01 -10.53
CA PRO A 92 -3.59 -6.92 -11.62
C PRO A 92 -2.37 -7.75 -12.05
N PRO A 93 -2.52 -9.04 -12.38
CA PRO A 93 -1.40 -9.91 -12.77
C PRO A 93 -0.55 -9.37 -13.92
N GLU A 94 -1.16 -8.68 -14.88
CA GLU A 94 -0.48 -8.02 -16.01
C GLU A 94 0.45 -6.88 -15.58
N ALA A 95 0.25 -6.32 -14.38
CA ALA A 95 1.09 -5.30 -13.79
C ALA A 95 2.17 -5.89 -12.85
N GLY A 96 2.18 -7.20 -12.61
CA GLY A 96 3.11 -7.90 -11.72
C GLY A 96 2.45 -8.47 -10.46
N ALA A 97 3.24 -8.72 -9.41
CA ALA A 97 2.76 -9.19 -8.11
C ALA A 97 2.91 -8.10 -7.04
N GLY A 98 1.90 -7.98 -6.16
CA GLY A 98 1.88 -6.92 -5.16
C GLY A 98 0.49 -6.43 -4.76
N PHE A 99 0.46 -5.26 -4.12
CA PHE A 99 -0.77 -4.64 -3.61
C PHE A 99 -0.82 -3.13 -3.90
N TYR A 100 -1.98 -2.63 -4.27
CA TYR A 100 -2.34 -1.22 -4.08
C TYR A 100 -2.82 -1.02 -2.64
N VAL A 101 -2.31 0.01 -1.98
CA VAL A 101 -2.60 0.34 -0.57
C VAL A 101 -2.93 1.82 -0.46
N ASP A 102 -4.09 2.14 0.08
CA ASP A 102 -4.45 3.49 0.49
C ASP A 102 -4.15 3.65 1.98
N LEU A 103 -3.32 4.64 2.30
CA LEU A 103 -2.90 5.01 3.63
C LEU A 103 -3.65 6.29 4.06
N PRO A 104 -4.32 6.30 5.22
CA PRO A 104 -5.03 7.48 5.70
C PRO A 104 -4.05 8.56 6.16
N GLY A 105 -4.39 9.83 5.95
CA GLY A 105 -3.77 10.93 6.69
C GLY A 105 -4.38 11.03 8.07
N ARG A 106 -3.79 11.84 8.95
CA ARG A 106 -4.52 12.31 10.13
C ARG A 106 -5.74 13.07 9.66
N GLU A 107 -6.91 12.74 10.21
CA GLU A 107 -8.06 13.63 10.09
C GLU A 107 -7.61 15.01 10.58
N GLN A 108 -7.64 16.01 9.71
CA GLN A 108 -7.69 17.38 10.17
C GLN A 108 -9.03 17.46 10.90
N GLU A 109 -9.00 17.43 12.24
CA GLU A 109 -10.13 17.94 13.03
C GLU A 109 -10.41 19.33 12.46
N GLY A 110 -11.48 19.41 11.67
CA GLY A 110 -11.90 20.65 11.05
C GLY A 110 -12.10 21.67 12.16
N ASP A 111 -11.49 22.84 11.94
CA ASP A 111 -11.78 24.07 12.64
C ASP A 111 -13.28 24.20 12.92
N ILE A 112 -13.56 24.46 14.19
CA ILE A 112 -14.89 24.75 14.76
C ILE A 112 -15.40 26.10 14.26
#